data_AF-A0A261XW33-F1
#
_entry.id   AF-A0A261XW33-F1
#
_cell.length_a   1.000
_cell.length_b   1.000
_cell.length_c   1.000
_cell.angle_alpha   90.00
_cell.angle_beta   90.00
_cell.angle_gamma   90.00
#
_symmetry.space_group_name_H-M   'P 1'
#
loop_
_entity.id
_entity.type
_entity.pdbx_description
1 polymer ?
#
loop_
_entity_poly.entity_id
_entity_poly.type
_entity_poly.pdbx_seq_one_letter_code
_entity_poly.pdbx_strand_id
1 'polypeptide(L)'
;MTDEKLASLASLPNHVHSFSLDVKQGTLIEATRPTQAQAQAQPLYTIVKDVGTLLARQWPAEETPVKMRSVTVAFGDRTISATVSEDKVYVMERD
;
A
#
# COMPACT_ATOMS: atom_id res chain seq x y z
N MET A 1 0.64 20.63 -1.02
CA MET A 1 1.88 20.03 -1.56
C MET A 1 1.51 18.70 -2.17
N THR A 2 1.95 18.43 -3.39
CA THR A 2 1.76 17.14 -4.07
C THR A 2 2.69 16.11 -3.44
N ASP A 3 2.23 14.89 -3.19
CA ASP A 3 3.06 13.83 -2.63
C ASP A 3 4.11 13.36 -3.67
N GLU A 4 5.38 13.74 -3.47
CA GLU A 4 6.48 13.41 -4.41
C GLU A 4 6.67 11.90 -4.60
N LYS A 5 6.40 11.08 -3.56
CA LYS A 5 6.46 9.62 -3.67
C LYS A 5 5.35 9.13 -4.58
N LEU A 6 4.14 9.68 -4.47
CA LEU A 6 3.03 9.32 -5.35
C LEU A 6 3.30 9.72 -6.81
N ALA A 7 3.83 10.91 -7.04
CA ALA A 7 4.23 11.37 -8.37
C ALA A 7 5.31 10.45 -8.98
N SER A 8 6.27 10.00 -8.16
CA SER A 8 7.31 9.06 -8.60
C SER A 8 6.75 7.67 -8.93
N LEU A 9 5.71 7.21 -8.23
CA LEU A 9 5.06 5.93 -8.57
C LEU A 9 4.38 5.99 -9.94
N ALA A 10 3.83 7.16 -10.31
CA ALA A 10 3.12 7.35 -11.58
C ALA A 10 4.04 7.33 -12.81
N SER A 11 5.36 7.49 -12.63
CA SER A 11 6.33 7.44 -13.73
C SER A 11 6.89 6.05 -14.00
N LEU A 12 6.51 5.05 -13.18
CA LEU A 12 7.02 3.69 -13.33
C LEU A 12 6.42 2.99 -14.56
N PRO A 13 7.18 2.11 -15.24
CA PRO A 13 6.67 1.33 -16.37
C PRO A 13 5.44 0.49 -15.99
N ASN A 14 4.50 0.35 -16.93
CA ASN A 14 3.24 -0.37 -16.76
C ASN A 14 2.38 0.11 -15.57
N HIS A 15 2.56 1.36 -15.13
CA HIS A 15 1.71 1.95 -14.10
C HIS A 15 0.28 2.12 -14.61
N VAL A 16 -0.68 1.63 -13.82
CA VAL A 16 -2.11 1.81 -14.10
C VAL A 16 -2.66 2.97 -13.28
N HIS A 17 -2.49 2.87 -11.95
CA HIS A 17 -2.78 3.95 -11.00
C HIS A 17 -2.07 3.71 -9.66
N SER A 18 -1.98 4.76 -8.86
CA SER A 18 -1.44 4.70 -7.50
C SER A 18 -2.21 5.64 -6.59
N PHE A 19 -2.16 5.36 -5.29
CA PHE A 19 -2.76 6.19 -4.26
C PHE A 19 -2.07 6.02 -2.91
N SER A 20 -2.28 6.97 -2.02
CA SER A 20 -1.80 6.94 -0.63
C SER A 20 -2.97 6.89 0.34
N LEU A 21 -2.81 6.10 1.41
CA LEU A 21 -3.76 5.97 2.51
C LEU A 21 -3.11 6.42 3.81
N ASP A 22 -3.91 6.91 4.74
CA ASP A 22 -3.49 7.11 6.13
C ASP A 22 -3.22 5.76 6.79
N VAL A 23 -2.06 5.60 7.43
CA VAL A 23 -1.64 4.31 8.03
C VAL A 23 -2.48 3.90 9.24
N LYS A 24 -3.19 4.83 9.89
CA LYS A 24 -3.98 4.55 11.10
C LYS A 24 -5.42 4.20 10.77
N GLN A 25 -5.99 4.85 9.77
CA GLN A 25 -7.42 4.76 9.44
C GLN A 25 -7.69 4.07 8.11
N GLY A 26 -6.72 4.01 7.20
CA GLY A 26 -6.93 3.52 5.83
C GLY A 26 -7.65 4.52 4.94
N THR A 27 -7.83 5.76 5.39
CA THR A 27 -8.51 6.82 4.64
C THR A 27 -7.67 7.22 3.43
N LEU A 28 -8.31 7.35 2.27
CA LEU A 28 -7.67 7.85 1.05
C LEU A 28 -7.18 9.29 1.23
N ILE A 29 -5.91 9.53 0.95
CA ILE A 29 -5.28 10.86 1.03
C ILE A 29 -5.18 11.46 -0.37
N GLU A 30 -4.47 10.79 -1.27
CA GLU A 30 -4.21 11.26 -2.63
C GLU A 30 -4.21 10.08 -3.61
N ALA A 31 -4.62 10.31 -4.85
CA ALA A 31 -4.70 9.28 -5.88
C ALA A 31 -4.50 9.85 -7.28
N THR A 32 -3.86 9.08 -8.16
CA THR A 32 -3.80 9.41 -9.58
C THR A 32 -5.14 9.15 -10.28
N ARG A 33 -5.95 8.22 -9.76
CA ARG A 33 -7.33 7.92 -10.19
C ARG A 33 -8.29 7.82 -8.99
N PRO A 34 -8.87 8.94 -8.52
CA PRO A 34 -9.59 8.99 -7.24
C PRO A 34 -10.78 8.01 -7.13
N THR A 35 -11.62 7.91 -8.15
CA THR A 35 -12.82 7.03 -8.11
C THR A 35 -12.45 5.56 -7.96
N GLN A 36 -11.42 5.09 -8.69
CA GLN A 36 -10.94 3.72 -8.62
C GLN A 36 -10.23 3.45 -7.28
N ALA A 37 -9.38 4.38 -6.85
CA ALA A 37 -8.69 4.29 -5.57
C ALA A 37 -9.67 4.21 -4.39
N GLN A 38 -10.74 4.99 -4.40
CA GLN A 38 -11.76 4.98 -3.34
C GLN A 38 -12.42 3.61 -3.18
N ALA A 39 -12.67 2.89 -4.27
CA ALA A 39 -13.26 1.54 -4.22
C ALA A 39 -12.27 0.49 -3.69
N GLN A 40 -10.96 0.70 -3.86
CA GLN A 40 -9.90 -0.25 -3.49
C GLN A 40 -9.26 0.05 -2.13
N ALA A 41 -9.39 1.27 -1.60
CA ALA A 41 -8.70 1.76 -0.41
C ALA A 41 -8.93 0.85 0.81
N GLN A 42 -10.19 0.61 1.18
CA GLN A 42 -10.50 -0.12 2.41
C GLN A 42 -10.12 -1.62 2.33
N PRO A 43 -10.41 -2.35 1.24
CA PRO A 43 -9.96 -3.74 1.11
C PRO A 43 -8.43 -3.88 1.20
N LEU A 44 -7.68 -3.04 0.50
CA LEU A 44 -6.22 -3.13 0.48
C LEU A 44 -5.60 -2.72 1.82
N TYR A 45 -6.16 -1.69 2.48
CA TYR A 45 -5.76 -1.35 3.84
C TYR A 45 -5.96 -2.51 4.82
N THR A 46 -7.09 -3.21 4.70
CA THR A 46 -7.40 -4.37 5.55
C THR A 46 -6.35 -5.47 5.36
N ILE A 47 -5.99 -5.79 4.11
CA ILE A 47 -4.92 -6.77 3.81
C ILE A 47 -3.59 -6.34 4.45
N VAL A 48 -3.17 -5.10 4.26
CA VAL A 48 -1.91 -4.56 4.82
C VAL A 48 -1.91 -4.65 6.35
N LYS A 49 -3.02 -4.28 6.99
CA LYS A 49 -3.18 -4.34 8.45
C LYS A 49 -3.16 -5.78 8.96
N ASP A 50 -3.85 -6.70 8.30
CA ASP A 50 -3.96 -8.10 8.72
C ASP A 50 -2.61 -8.81 8.56
N VAL A 51 -1.88 -8.57 7.47
CA VAL A 51 -0.51 -9.09 7.30
C VAL A 51 0.43 -8.53 8.36
N GLY A 52 0.37 -7.22 8.62
CA GLY A 52 1.17 -6.60 9.69
C GLY A 52 0.88 -7.21 11.07
N THR A 53 -0.40 -7.45 11.38
CA THR A 53 -0.84 -8.08 12.62
C THR A 53 -0.38 -9.54 12.71
N LEU A 54 -0.46 -10.29 11.61
CA LEU A 54 0.01 -11.67 11.54
C LEU A 54 1.51 -11.76 11.81
N LEU A 55 2.31 -10.90 11.17
CA LEU A 55 3.76 -10.87 11.36
C LEU A 55 4.14 -10.53 12.80
N ALA A 56 3.46 -9.56 13.42
CA ALA A 56 3.68 -9.20 14.81
C ALA A 56 3.36 -10.35 15.79
N ARG A 57 2.41 -11.22 15.44
CA ARG A 57 2.08 -12.42 16.24
C ARG A 57 3.06 -13.57 16.02
N GLN A 58 3.49 -13.79 14.78
CA GLN A 58 4.31 -14.94 14.40
C GLN A 58 5.80 -14.75 14.72
N TRP A 59 6.28 -13.49 14.68
CA TRP A 59 7.65 -13.11 15.05
C TRP A 59 7.61 -12.04 16.14
N PRO A 60 7.22 -12.41 17.37
CA PRO A 60 7.29 -11.50 18.51
C PRO A 60 8.74 -11.02 18.68
N ALA A 61 8.89 -9.72 18.94
CA ALA A 61 10.16 -9.00 18.91
C ALA A 61 11.07 -9.39 20.08
N GLU A 62 11.72 -10.56 20.02
CA GLU A 62 12.71 -10.93 21.04
C GLU A 62 14.10 -10.35 20.75
N GLU A 63 14.48 -10.13 19.48
CA GLU A 63 15.79 -9.48 19.15
C GLU A 63 15.78 -8.55 17.94
N THR A 64 14.83 -8.66 17.01
CA THR A 64 14.63 -7.64 15.96
C THR A 64 13.20 -7.74 15.42
N PRO A 65 12.37 -6.68 15.51
CA PRO A 65 11.01 -6.74 15.00
C PRO A 65 11.04 -6.93 13.48
N VAL A 66 10.49 -8.04 12.99
CA VAL A 66 10.26 -8.26 11.57
C VAL A 66 9.21 -7.25 11.11
N LYS A 67 9.66 -6.20 10.42
CA LYS A 67 8.77 -5.18 9.86
C LYS A 67 8.40 -5.55 8.43
N MET A 68 7.11 -5.55 8.16
CA MET A 68 6.59 -5.67 6.81
C MET A 68 7.09 -4.49 5.97
N ARG A 69 7.84 -4.78 4.89
CA ARG A 69 8.24 -3.76 3.92
C ARG A 69 7.12 -3.48 2.93
N SER A 70 6.58 -4.53 2.32
CA SER A 70 5.51 -4.43 1.33
C SER A 70 4.64 -5.67 1.31
N VAL A 71 3.43 -5.52 0.77
CA VAL A 71 2.52 -6.60 0.38
C VAL A 71 2.30 -6.49 -1.12
N THR A 72 2.44 -7.58 -1.85
CA THR A 72 2.11 -7.63 -3.28
C THR A 72 1.08 -8.72 -3.50
N VAL A 73 -0.04 -8.34 -4.12
CA VAL A 73 -1.09 -9.26 -4.56
C VAL A 73 -0.99 -9.39 -6.06
N ALA A 74 -0.70 -10.59 -6.54
CA ALA A 74 -0.62 -10.89 -7.97
C ALA A 74 -1.95 -11.46 -8.47
N PHE A 75 -2.48 -10.84 -9.50
CA PHE A 75 -3.58 -11.32 -10.33
C PHE A 75 -2.98 -11.68 -11.70
N GLY A 76 -3.63 -12.56 -12.46
CA GLY A 76 -3.02 -13.19 -13.64
C GLY A 76 -2.32 -12.22 -14.61
N ASP A 77 -2.90 -11.04 -14.82
CA ASP A 77 -2.45 -10.00 -15.74
C ASP A 77 -2.01 -8.69 -15.06
N ARG A 78 -1.99 -8.63 -13.72
CA ARG A 78 -1.68 -7.40 -13.00
C ARG A 78 -1.21 -7.64 -11.57
N THR A 79 -0.48 -6.69 -11.02
CA THR A 79 -0.02 -6.71 -9.62
C THR A 79 -0.47 -5.46 -8.88
N ILE A 80 -0.88 -5.65 -7.63
CA ILE A 80 -1.14 -4.55 -6.69
C ILE A 80 -0.12 -4.64 -5.58
N SER A 81 0.72 -3.63 -5.45
CA SER A 81 1.74 -3.54 -4.39
C SER A 81 1.40 -2.42 -3.42
N ALA A 82 1.45 -2.73 -2.13
CA ALA A 82 1.27 -1.80 -1.03
C ALA A 82 2.53 -1.74 -0.16
N THR A 83 3.02 -0.55 0.15
CA THR A 83 4.21 -0.32 0.98
C THR A 83 3.86 0.64 2.11
N VAL A 84 4.24 0.29 3.34
CA VAL A 84 4.07 1.17 4.50
C VAL A 84 5.31 2.04 4.63
N SER A 85 5.14 3.37 4.64
CA SER A 85 6.21 4.34 4.81
C SER A 85 5.75 5.45 5.73
N GLU A 86 6.44 5.62 6.85
CA GLU A 86 6.15 6.67 7.85
C GLU A 86 4.68 6.61 8.32
N ASP A 87 3.87 7.59 7.94
CA ASP A 87 2.47 7.77 8.31
C ASP A 87 1.49 7.33 7.19
N LYS A 88 2.00 6.77 6.09
CA LYS A 88 1.21 6.44 4.91
C LYS A 88 1.39 5.00 4.43
N VAL A 89 0.36 4.51 3.76
CA VAL A 89 0.43 3.32 2.92
C VAL A 89 0.37 3.77 1.46
N TYR A 90 1.41 3.47 0.69
CA TYR A 90 1.44 3.73 -0.74
C TYR A 90 1.02 2.48 -1.50
N VAL A 91 0.03 2.61 -2.37
CA VAL A 91 -0.50 1.54 -3.20
C VAL A 91 -0.24 1.86 -4.68
N MET A 92 0.15 0.86 -5.45
CA MET A 92 0.36 0.94 -6.89
C MET A 92 -0.20 -0.30 -7.57
N GLU A 93 -0.99 -0.09 -8.62
CA GLU A 93 -1.42 -1.12 -9.56
C GLU A 93 -0.57 -1.05 -10.83
N ARG A 94 -0.13 -2.21 -11.32
CA ARG A 94 0.66 -2.38 -12.54
C ARG A 94 0.15 -3.55 -13.36
N ASP A 95 0.26 -3.43 -14.68
CA ASP A 95 0.11 -4.54 -15.63
C ASP A 95 1.42 -5.36 -15.75
#